data_AF-A0A5N6V3W8-F1
#
_entry.id   AF-A0A5N6V3W8-F1
#
_cell.length_a   1.000
_cell.length_b   1.000
_cell.length_c   1.000
_cell.angle_alpha   90.00
_cell.angle_beta   90.00
_cell.angle_gamma   90.00
#
_symmetry.space_group_name_H-M   'P 1'
#
loop_
_entity.id
_entity.type
_entity.pdbx_description
1 polymer ?
#
loop_
_entity_poly.entity_id
_entity_poly.type
_entity_poly.pdbx_seq_one_letter_code
_entity_poly.pdbx_strand_id
1 'polypeptide(L)'
;MRVLDLAYLGLAALSLAQACETDEDCSLNGVCIDSTDGTNNGDGHGTASKICNCDHGWFGEDCGRLDLAPATRYTGYNYTNVTDPTYYGKYGNSSWGGQILQDPVDPTLFHLFASQFSYGCGLSGWRPHSFIMRAESRTGPQGPYHFADTVAPAFRHNPYVFFSPVDNKYLLYTIGVDAPKPEKCQSISYTRWPNNISVASSDSIRGPWTLFQMILDSEEPQSTNPAPWPLWTPEDPTSQIIMGVEGNAIFVADRWDGEYKLMYTQKWNTTRYSPTWTEDPFFWRDKRGNWHTLTHWMIDIVEHDGQKWPRVGAHMYARDLTGPWYFKLQEAFSSTVTYTDGSVETLKRRERPKIFFSDDGEMTPLYLINGVQSMNESSRSYTLIQPIGTKWKRYEKSLGL
;
A
#
# COMPACT_ATOMS: atom_id res chain seq x y z
N MET A 1 40.28 41.22 27.42
CA MET A 1 39.65 40.72 26.18
C MET A 1 38.37 40.02 26.57
N ARG A 2 37.23 40.54 26.10
CA ARG A 2 35.89 39.99 26.34
C ARG A 2 35.68 38.83 25.37
N VAL A 3 35.32 37.66 25.88
CA VAL A 3 34.79 36.57 25.06
C VAL A 3 33.27 36.65 25.16
N LEU A 4 32.62 36.86 24.01
CA LEU A 4 31.18 36.94 23.86
C LEU A 4 30.58 35.53 23.92
N ASP A 5 29.68 35.30 24.87
CA ASP A 5 28.74 34.19 24.86
C ASP A 5 27.70 34.43 23.76
N LEU A 6 27.74 33.63 22.69
CA LEU A 6 26.70 33.56 21.68
C LEU A 6 25.66 32.52 22.14
N ALA A 7 24.58 33.02 22.75
CA ALA A 7 23.39 32.24 23.00
C ALA A 7 22.68 31.96 21.66
N TYR A 8 22.64 30.70 21.26
CA TYR A 8 21.77 30.22 20.18
C TYR A 8 20.31 30.23 20.68
N LEU A 9 19.55 31.24 20.29
CA LEU A 9 18.09 31.23 20.36
C LEU A 9 17.56 30.37 19.22
N GLY A 10 17.15 29.14 19.54
CA GLY A 10 16.39 28.30 18.63
C GLY A 10 15.04 28.96 18.33
N LEU A 11 14.87 29.44 17.11
CA LEU A 11 13.55 29.78 16.57
C LEU A 11 12.76 28.49 16.40
N ALA A 12 11.89 28.19 17.38
CA ALA A 12 10.80 27.26 17.17
C ALA A 12 9.90 27.89 16.09
N ALA A 13 9.90 27.30 14.89
CA ALA A 13 8.91 27.62 13.88
C ALA A 13 7.54 27.20 14.44
N LEU A 14 6.78 28.16 14.95
CA LEU A 14 5.35 28.00 15.19
C LEU A 14 4.70 27.80 13.82
N SER A 15 4.49 26.54 13.44
CA SER A 15 3.56 26.19 12.37
C SER A 15 2.17 26.67 12.82
N LEU A 16 1.73 27.81 12.31
CA LEU A 16 0.36 28.25 12.45
C LEU A 16 -0.49 27.25 11.67
N ALA A 17 -1.19 26.38 12.39
CA ALA A 17 -2.18 25.47 11.81
C ALA A 17 -3.18 26.31 11.01
N GLN A 18 -3.17 26.14 9.69
CA GLN A 18 -4.11 26.86 8.83
C GLN A 18 -5.47 26.19 8.99
N ALA A 19 -6.49 26.98 9.33
CA ALA A 19 -7.86 26.48 9.40
C ALA A 19 -8.28 25.92 8.04
N CYS A 20 -8.98 24.79 8.04
CA CYS A 20 -9.54 24.21 6.81
C CYS A 20 -10.71 25.06 6.29
N GLU A 21 -10.95 25.06 4.99
CA GLU A 21 -12.13 25.69 4.38
C GLU A 21 -13.12 24.62 3.88
N THR A 22 -12.57 23.52 3.35
CA THR A 22 -13.24 22.43 2.66
C THR A 22 -12.73 21.06 3.14
N ASP A 23 -13.43 19.96 2.81
CA ASP A 23 -12.96 18.61 3.16
C ASP A 23 -11.69 18.21 2.38
N GLU A 24 -11.45 18.84 1.22
CA GLU A 24 -10.22 18.67 0.45
C GLU A 24 -9.01 19.12 1.27
N ASP A 25 -9.13 20.17 2.10
CA ASP A 25 -8.06 20.58 3.03
C ASP A 25 -7.77 19.49 4.08
N CYS A 26 -8.77 18.66 4.38
CA CYS A 26 -8.71 17.48 5.25
C CYS A 26 -8.43 16.18 4.49
N SER A 27 -7.85 16.29 3.30
CA SER A 27 -7.41 15.19 2.44
C SER A 27 -8.52 14.20 2.03
N LEU A 28 -9.79 14.57 2.20
CA LEU A 28 -10.95 13.66 2.13
C LEU A 28 -10.88 12.44 3.07
N ASN A 29 -9.91 12.41 3.99
CA ASN A 29 -9.79 11.45 5.09
C ASN A 29 -10.36 12.04 6.39
N GLY A 30 -11.13 13.11 6.27
CA GLY A 30 -11.76 13.85 7.33
C GLY A 30 -12.74 14.86 6.76
N VAL A 31 -13.46 15.53 7.66
CA VAL A 31 -14.40 16.60 7.30
C VAL A 31 -13.97 17.91 7.94
N CYS A 32 -14.12 19.00 7.22
CA CYS A 32 -13.84 20.33 7.76
C CYS A 32 -15.02 20.85 8.56
N ILE A 33 -14.82 21.07 9.86
CA ILE A 33 -15.89 21.47 10.79
C ILE A 33 -15.52 22.74 11.55
N ASP A 34 -16.52 23.45 12.07
CA ASP A 34 -16.29 24.57 12.98
C ASP A 34 -15.68 24.06 14.30
N SER A 35 -14.62 24.72 14.76
CA SER A 35 -13.97 24.43 16.03
C SER A 35 -14.89 24.79 17.18
N THR A 36 -15.09 23.81 18.08
CA THR A 36 -15.82 24.02 19.33
C THR A 36 -14.94 24.69 20.40
N ASP A 37 -13.62 24.77 20.19
CA ASP A 37 -12.64 25.40 21.10
C ASP A 37 -12.51 26.91 20.84
N GLY A 38 -13.66 27.60 20.80
CA GLY A 38 -13.68 29.05 20.85
C GLY A 38 -13.14 29.54 22.19
N THR A 39 -11.85 29.84 22.28
CA THR A 39 -11.36 30.76 23.29
C THR A 39 -12.09 32.09 23.03
N ASN A 40 -13.00 32.43 23.95
CA ASN A 40 -13.57 33.76 24.06
C ASN A 40 -12.44 34.74 24.40
N ASN A 41 -11.59 35.09 23.44
CA ASN A 41 -10.83 36.32 23.51
C ASN A 41 -11.87 37.42 23.43
N GLY A 42 -11.98 38.22 24.50
CA GLY A 42 -13.06 39.17 24.80
C GLY A 42 -13.19 40.36 23.85
N ASP A 43 -12.85 40.16 22.58
CA ASP A 43 -12.62 41.19 21.58
C ASP A 43 -13.68 41.11 20.47
N GLY A 44 -14.90 40.63 20.76
CA GLY A 44 -16.11 40.85 19.95
C GLY A 44 -16.05 40.50 18.44
N HIS A 45 -15.01 39.82 17.96
CA HIS A 45 -14.78 39.37 16.59
C HIS A 45 -14.36 37.90 16.67
N GLY A 46 -15.32 37.04 17.04
CA GLY A 46 -15.11 35.59 16.99
C GLY A 46 -15.03 35.14 15.54
N THR A 47 -13.81 35.01 14.99
CA THR A 47 -13.61 34.20 13.79
C THR A 47 -13.74 32.75 14.20
N ALA A 48 -14.84 32.09 13.81
CA ALA A 48 -14.96 30.65 13.95
C ALA A 48 -13.77 29.99 13.27
N SER A 49 -12.84 29.47 14.05
CA SER A 49 -11.72 28.66 13.55
C SER A 49 -12.31 27.35 13.06
N LYS A 50 -11.95 26.90 11.85
CA LYS A 50 -12.34 25.58 11.34
C LYS A 50 -11.19 24.59 11.51
N ILE A 51 -11.52 23.34 11.81
CA ILE A 51 -10.54 22.26 12.01
C ILE A 51 -10.94 21.00 11.26
N CYS A 52 -9.94 20.20 10.88
CA CYS A 52 -10.19 18.88 10.31
C CYS A 52 -10.55 17.87 11.39
N ASN A 53 -11.71 17.24 11.25
CA ASN A 53 -12.10 16.07 12.04
C ASN A 53 -11.80 14.80 11.25
N CYS A 54 -10.70 14.13 11.60
CA CYS A 54 -10.19 12.98 10.86
C CYS A 54 -11.01 11.72 11.07
N ASP A 55 -11.15 10.94 10.01
CA ASP A 55 -11.65 9.58 10.09
C ASP A 55 -10.70 8.68 10.89
N HIS A 56 -11.25 7.60 11.44
CA HIS A 56 -10.46 6.64 12.18
C HIS A 56 -9.28 6.10 11.38
N GLY A 57 -8.10 6.11 12.00
CA GLY A 57 -6.85 5.64 11.40
C GLY A 57 -6.10 6.70 10.59
N TRP A 58 -6.63 7.93 10.51
CA TRP A 58 -5.96 9.09 9.96
C TRP A 58 -5.74 10.16 11.04
N PHE A 59 -4.66 10.92 10.92
CA PHE A 59 -4.33 12.00 11.85
C PHE A 59 -3.55 13.12 11.15
N GLY A 60 -3.26 14.18 11.92
CA GLY A 60 -2.61 15.40 11.44
C GLY A 60 -3.61 16.54 11.31
N GLU A 61 -3.10 17.76 11.10
CA GLU A 61 -3.93 18.96 10.92
C GLU A 61 -4.84 18.86 9.68
N ASP A 62 -4.53 17.94 8.77
CA ASP A 62 -5.16 17.74 7.48
C ASP A 62 -5.59 16.30 7.19
N CYS A 63 -5.52 15.42 8.19
CA CYS A 63 -5.85 13.99 8.07
C CYS A 63 -5.07 13.24 6.96
N GLY A 64 -3.93 13.77 6.51
CA GLY A 64 -3.13 13.19 5.42
C GLY A 64 -2.27 12.00 5.82
N ARG A 65 -2.15 11.71 7.13
CA ARG A 65 -1.20 10.72 7.69
C ARG A 65 -1.91 9.54 8.32
N LEU A 66 -1.40 8.33 8.10
CA LEU A 66 -1.88 7.12 8.78
C LEU A 66 -1.44 7.11 10.25
N ASP A 67 -2.39 6.95 11.15
CA ASP A 67 -2.13 6.75 12.58
C ASP A 67 -1.58 5.33 12.80
N LEU A 68 -0.27 5.13 12.63
CA LEU A 68 0.34 3.80 12.71
C LEU A 68 0.63 3.40 14.16
N ALA A 69 -0.07 2.37 14.64
CA ALA A 69 0.20 1.78 15.95
C ALA A 69 1.50 0.95 15.92
N PRO A 70 2.12 0.65 17.08
CA PRO A 70 3.30 -0.20 17.11
C PRO A 70 3.06 -1.58 16.47
N ALA A 71 3.96 -2.01 15.60
CA ALA A 71 3.91 -3.34 14.99
C ALA A 71 4.37 -4.42 15.97
N THR A 72 3.82 -5.62 15.89
CA THR A 72 4.35 -6.76 16.65
C THR A 72 5.57 -7.34 15.94
N ARG A 73 6.67 -7.60 16.66
CA ARG A 73 7.86 -8.20 16.05
C ARG A 73 7.58 -9.63 15.57
N TYR A 74 8.24 -10.01 14.48
CA TYR A 74 8.20 -11.37 13.91
C TYR A 74 6.81 -11.84 13.44
N THR A 75 5.84 -10.93 13.34
CA THR A 75 4.56 -11.19 12.68
C THR A 75 4.66 -10.87 11.18
N GLY A 76 3.53 -10.82 10.47
CA GLY A 76 3.52 -10.76 9.01
C GLY A 76 4.02 -12.08 8.40
N TYR A 77 4.82 -11.98 7.35
CA TYR A 77 5.49 -13.13 6.72
C TYR A 77 6.99 -12.90 6.66
N ASN A 78 7.72 -13.45 7.62
CA ASN A 78 9.17 -13.29 7.76
C ASN A 78 9.89 -14.63 7.91
N TYR A 79 10.23 -15.24 6.78
CA TYR A 79 10.95 -16.52 6.69
C TYR A 79 12.32 -16.37 6.02
N THR A 80 12.99 -15.23 6.25
CA THR A 80 14.26 -14.89 5.59
C THR A 80 15.46 -15.74 6.02
N ASN A 81 15.29 -16.53 7.09
CA ASN A 81 16.33 -17.38 7.66
C ASN A 81 16.25 -18.84 7.16
N VAL A 82 15.24 -19.18 6.35
CA VAL A 82 15.12 -20.51 5.73
C VAL A 82 16.34 -20.77 4.84
N THR A 83 16.90 -21.98 4.92
CA THR A 83 17.99 -22.44 4.07
C THR A 83 17.58 -23.74 3.39
N ASP A 84 17.98 -23.90 2.14
CA ASP A 84 17.73 -25.11 1.36
C ASP A 84 18.95 -25.34 0.43
N PRO A 85 19.50 -26.56 0.35
CA PRO A 85 20.64 -26.86 -0.53
C PRO A 85 20.40 -26.57 -2.02
N THR A 86 19.15 -26.50 -2.45
CA THR A 86 18.75 -26.16 -3.83
C THR A 86 18.73 -24.65 -4.09
N TYR A 87 18.91 -23.82 -3.07
CA TYR A 87 18.90 -22.37 -3.23
C TYR A 87 20.18 -21.87 -3.89
N TYR A 88 20.01 -20.93 -4.82
CA TYR A 88 21.11 -20.19 -5.42
C TYR A 88 21.60 -19.05 -4.51
N GLY A 89 20.72 -18.54 -3.64
CA GLY A 89 20.97 -17.40 -2.76
C GLY A 89 20.76 -17.69 -1.28
N LYS A 90 21.08 -16.71 -0.44
CA LYS A 90 21.10 -16.81 1.02
C LYS A 90 19.97 -16.04 1.72
N TYR A 91 18.96 -15.61 0.98
CA TYR A 91 17.93 -14.69 1.48
C TYR A 91 16.65 -15.41 1.93
N GLY A 92 16.70 -16.74 2.06
CA GLY A 92 15.58 -17.57 2.48
C GLY A 92 14.31 -17.31 1.69
N ASN A 93 13.17 -17.42 2.37
CA ASN A 93 11.86 -17.18 1.77
C ASN A 93 11.50 -15.69 1.87
N SER A 94 12.37 -14.83 1.35
CA SER A 94 12.12 -13.39 1.28
C SER A 94 10.83 -13.11 0.50
N SER A 95 10.04 -12.16 0.99
CA SER A 95 8.78 -11.75 0.38
C SER A 95 8.72 -10.24 0.14
N TRP A 96 7.71 -9.78 -0.62
CA TRP A 96 7.52 -8.38 -0.97
C TRP A 96 6.04 -8.02 -1.17
N GLY A 97 5.57 -7.05 -0.38
CA GLY A 97 4.18 -6.62 -0.34
C GLY A 97 3.23 -7.71 0.15
N GLY A 98 1.93 -7.49 -0.07
CA GLY A 98 0.93 -8.53 0.08
C GLY A 98 -0.49 -7.97 0.18
N GLN A 99 -1.47 -8.85 0.09
CA GLN A 99 -2.90 -8.57 0.28
C GLN A 99 -3.46 -9.55 1.30
N ILE A 100 -4.14 -9.05 2.34
CA ILE A 100 -4.83 -9.87 3.33
C ILE A 100 -6.28 -10.05 2.90
N LEU A 101 -6.80 -11.27 3.01
CA LEU A 101 -8.22 -11.58 2.92
C LEU A 101 -8.60 -12.41 4.15
N GLN A 102 -9.74 -12.11 4.75
CA GLN A 102 -10.34 -13.01 5.73
C GLN A 102 -10.99 -14.18 4.98
N ASP A 103 -10.91 -15.38 5.55
CA ASP A 103 -11.54 -16.55 4.95
C ASP A 103 -13.08 -16.38 4.97
N PRO A 104 -13.78 -16.66 3.85
CA PRO A 104 -15.22 -16.40 3.74
C PRO A 104 -16.08 -17.32 4.61
N VAL A 105 -15.53 -18.45 5.08
CA VAL A 105 -16.27 -19.44 5.89
C VAL A 105 -15.73 -19.58 7.31
N ASP A 106 -14.47 -19.22 7.55
CA ASP A 106 -13.83 -19.24 8.86
C ASP A 106 -13.33 -17.83 9.23
N PRO A 107 -14.10 -17.02 9.98
CA PRO A 107 -13.71 -15.65 10.30
C PRO A 107 -12.43 -15.55 11.15
N THR A 108 -11.96 -16.66 11.73
CA THR A 108 -10.69 -16.67 12.49
C THR A 108 -9.47 -16.96 11.63
N LEU A 109 -9.66 -17.31 10.35
CA LEU A 109 -8.61 -17.62 9.41
C LEU A 109 -8.37 -16.45 8.46
N PHE A 110 -7.11 -16.04 8.36
CA PHE A 110 -6.66 -15.01 7.44
C PHE A 110 -5.73 -15.59 6.39
N HIS A 111 -5.87 -15.14 5.15
CA HIS A 111 -5.03 -15.47 4.02
C HIS A 111 -4.18 -14.26 3.65
N LEU A 112 -2.89 -14.47 3.42
CA LEU A 112 -1.97 -13.49 2.86
C LEU A 112 -1.51 -13.97 1.49
N PHE A 113 -1.77 -13.17 0.46
CA PHE A 113 -1.19 -13.36 -0.87
C PHE A 113 -0.03 -12.40 -1.03
N ALA A 114 1.18 -12.90 -1.26
CA ALA A 114 2.35 -12.03 -1.43
C ALA A 114 3.27 -12.54 -2.54
N SER A 115 4.16 -11.65 -2.98
CA SER A 115 5.30 -12.05 -3.79
C SER A 115 6.31 -12.75 -2.90
N GLN A 116 6.76 -13.94 -3.27
CA GLN A 116 7.93 -14.60 -2.66
C GLN A 116 8.97 -14.89 -3.74
N PHE A 117 10.24 -14.87 -3.34
CA PHE A 117 11.35 -15.08 -4.28
C PHE A 117 11.88 -16.50 -4.20
N SER A 118 11.79 -17.23 -5.31
CA SER A 118 12.30 -18.59 -5.43
C SER A 118 13.82 -18.67 -5.25
N TYR A 119 14.31 -19.86 -4.85
CA TYR A 119 15.73 -20.23 -4.76
C TYR A 119 16.59 -19.31 -3.87
N GLY A 120 15.99 -18.68 -2.86
CA GLY A 120 16.72 -17.84 -1.90
C GLY A 120 17.28 -16.54 -2.47
N CYS A 121 16.75 -16.05 -3.60
CA CYS A 121 17.34 -14.93 -4.35
C CYS A 121 17.00 -13.54 -3.84
N GLY A 122 15.91 -13.39 -3.09
CA GLY A 122 15.51 -12.10 -2.53
C GLY A 122 15.12 -11.06 -3.58
N LEU A 123 14.88 -9.84 -3.09
CA LEU A 123 14.27 -8.75 -3.84
C LEU A 123 15.08 -8.26 -5.05
N SER A 124 16.42 -8.28 -4.98
CA SER A 124 17.25 -7.79 -6.09
C SER A 124 17.15 -8.67 -7.33
N GLY A 125 16.73 -9.92 -7.18
CA GLY A 125 16.51 -10.90 -8.26
C GLY A 125 15.03 -11.07 -8.65
N TRP A 126 14.13 -10.19 -8.23
CA TRP A 126 12.68 -10.43 -8.30
C TRP A 126 12.14 -10.87 -9.68
N ARG A 127 12.74 -10.41 -10.78
CA ARG A 127 12.39 -10.85 -12.14
C ARG A 127 13.45 -11.82 -12.68
N PRO A 128 13.19 -13.12 -12.88
CA PRO A 128 11.88 -13.76 -12.89
C PRO A 128 11.54 -14.52 -11.59
N HIS A 129 12.32 -14.40 -10.54
CA HIS A 129 12.23 -15.29 -9.37
C HIS A 129 10.95 -15.16 -8.54
N SER A 130 10.21 -14.07 -8.69
CA SER A 130 8.97 -13.82 -7.99
C SER A 130 7.89 -14.80 -8.42
N PHE A 131 7.21 -15.40 -7.44
CA PHE A 131 6.01 -16.19 -7.61
C PHE A 131 4.96 -15.72 -6.59
N ILE A 132 3.68 -16.05 -6.80
CA ILE A 132 2.64 -15.70 -5.83
C ILE A 132 2.44 -16.86 -4.89
N MET A 133 2.64 -16.58 -3.60
CA MET A 133 2.34 -17.51 -2.52
C MET A 133 1.05 -17.12 -1.81
N ARG A 134 0.36 -18.11 -1.25
CA ARG A 134 -0.67 -17.92 -0.24
C ARG A 134 -0.15 -18.45 1.09
N ALA A 135 -0.31 -17.68 2.14
CA ALA A 135 0.00 -18.06 3.51
C ALA A 135 -1.24 -17.86 4.41
N GLU A 136 -1.30 -18.56 5.53
CA GLU A 136 -2.44 -18.56 6.45
C GLU A 136 -2.03 -18.13 7.86
N SER A 137 -2.92 -17.41 8.56
CA SER A 137 -2.79 -17.13 9.99
C SER A 137 -4.09 -17.39 10.74
N ARG A 138 -3.99 -18.00 11.92
CA ARG A 138 -5.09 -18.20 12.89
C ARG A 138 -4.92 -17.36 14.15
N THR A 139 -3.84 -16.59 14.25
CA THR A 139 -3.57 -15.69 15.37
C THR A 139 -4.05 -14.26 15.08
N GLY A 140 -4.72 -14.06 13.95
CA GLY A 140 -5.26 -12.77 13.52
C GLY A 140 -4.57 -12.19 12.28
N PRO A 141 -5.05 -11.03 11.83
CA PRO A 141 -4.59 -10.38 10.60
C PRO A 141 -3.13 -9.91 10.67
N GLN A 142 -2.59 -9.66 11.86
CA GLN A 142 -1.17 -9.32 12.03
C GLN A 142 -0.25 -10.51 11.71
N GLY A 143 -0.73 -11.75 11.83
CA GLY A 143 0.09 -12.94 11.73
C GLY A 143 0.64 -13.42 13.10
N PRO A 144 1.70 -14.25 13.10
CA PRO A 144 2.49 -14.67 11.94
C PRO A 144 1.66 -15.49 10.93
N TYR A 145 2.02 -15.36 9.66
CA TYR A 145 1.47 -16.18 8.58
C TYR A 145 2.40 -17.35 8.29
N HIS A 146 1.84 -18.49 7.89
CA HIS A 146 2.58 -19.69 7.51
C HIS A 146 2.26 -20.06 6.06
N PHE A 147 3.29 -20.41 5.28
CA PHE A 147 3.12 -20.80 3.89
C PHE A 147 2.08 -21.91 3.74
N ALA A 148 1.13 -21.74 2.82
CA ALA A 148 0.06 -22.70 2.57
C ALA A 148 0.10 -23.24 1.13
N ASP A 149 0.37 -22.38 0.14
CA ASP A 149 0.36 -22.80 -1.26
C ASP A 149 1.17 -21.90 -2.20
N THR A 150 1.62 -22.47 -3.32
CA THR A 150 2.11 -21.72 -4.50
C THR A 150 0.94 -21.49 -5.44
N VAL A 151 0.35 -20.29 -5.37
CA VAL A 151 -0.83 -19.93 -6.15
C VAL A 151 -0.51 -19.72 -7.63
N ALA A 152 0.62 -19.07 -7.91
CA ALA A 152 1.08 -18.85 -9.27
C ALA A 152 2.59 -19.05 -9.34
N PRO A 153 3.10 -19.81 -10.33
CA PRO A 153 4.53 -20.05 -10.47
C PRO A 153 5.28 -18.77 -10.88
N ALA A 154 6.60 -18.86 -10.85
CA ALA A 154 7.46 -17.82 -11.39
C ALA A 154 7.29 -17.71 -12.92
N PHE A 155 7.09 -16.53 -13.51
CA PHE A 155 7.18 -15.20 -12.90
C PHE A 155 5.80 -14.58 -12.68
N ARG A 156 5.48 -14.22 -11.45
CA ARG A 156 4.35 -13.35 -11.08
C ARG A 156 4.73 -12.49 -9.89
N HIS A 157 4.35 -11.22 -9.88
CA HIS A 157 4.73 -10.27 -8.82
C HIS A 157 3.59 -9.34 -8.43
N ASN A 158 3.67 -8.75 -7.23
CA ASN A 158 2.73 -7.79 -6.67
C ASN A 158 1.24 -8.19 -6.81
N PRO A 159 0.82 -9.26 -6.11
CA PRO A 159 -0.53 -9.79 -6.27
C PRO A 159 -1.57 -8.85 -5.68
N TYR A 160 -2.67 -8.64 -6.39
CA TYR A 160 -3.92 -8.07 -5.89
C TYR A 160 -5.01 -9.11 -6.00
N VAL A 161 -5.69 -9.40 -4.89
CA VAL A 161 -6.76 -10.39 -4.86
C VAL A 161 -7.95 -9.88 -4.07
N PHE A 162 -9.13 -10.12 -4.60
CA PHE A 162 -10.42 -9.82 -3.98
C PHE A 162 -11.50 -10.72 -4.57
N PHE A 163 -12.64 -10.82 -3.90
CA PHE A 163 -13.82 -11.49 -4.43
C PHE A 163 -14.67 -10.48 -5.21
N SER A 164 -15.04 -10.80 -6.46
CA SER A 164 -16.00 -10.05 -7.27
C SER A 164 -17.40 -10.62 -7.03
N PRO A 165 -18.33 -9.88 -6.38
CA PRO A 165 -19.69 -10.38 -6.14
C PRO A 165 -20.48 -10.60 -7.43
N VAL A 166 -20.32 -9.71 -8.42
CA VAL A 166 -21.04 -9.78 -9.69
C VAL A 166 -20.56 -10.92 -10.58
N ASP A 167 -19.26 -11.24 -10.55
CA ASP A 167 -18.71 -12.37 -11.31
C ASP A 167 -18.72 -13.68 -10.51
N ASN A 168 -19.03 -13.60 -9.22
CA ASN A 168 -19.01 -14.70 -8.25
C ASN A 168 -17.67 -15.47 -8.26
N LYS A 169 -16.55 -14.75 -8.26
CA LYS A 169 -15.19 -15.30 -8.37
C LYS A 169 -14.18 -14.50 -7.55
N TYR A 170 -13.14 -15.17 -7.08
CA TYR A 170 -11.90 -14.51 -6.71
C TYR A 170 -11.14 -14.12 -7.97
N LEU A 171 -10.64 -12.89 -8.00
CA LEU A 171 -9.81 -12.36 -9.08
C LEU A 171 -8.41 -12.12 -8.53
N LEU A 172 -7.38 -12.48 -9.29
CA LEU A 172 -5.98 -12.31 -8.91
C LEU A 172 -5.23 -11.59 -10.03
N TYR A 173 -4.89 -10.33 -9.79
CA TYR A 173 -4.09 -9.49 -10.67
C TYR A 173 -2.63 -9.50 -10.24
N THR A 174 -1.73 -9.49 -11.21
CA THR A 174 -0.28 -9.60 -10.98
C THR A 174 0.48 -8.87 -12.07
N ILE A 175 1.73 -8.50 -11.78
CA ILE A 175 2.72 -8.20 -12.80
C ILE A 175 3.22 -9.52 -13.40
N GLY A 176 3.36 -9.54 -14.72
CA GLY A 176 4.16 -10.51 -15.43
C GLY A 176 3.37 -11.66 -16.07
N VAL A 177 4.13 -12.47 -16.80
CA VAL A 177 3.72 -13.68 -17.50
C VAL A 177 4.72 -14.80 -17.21
N ASP A 178 4.43 -16.00 -17.73
CA ASP A 178 5.25 -17.17 -17.50
C ASP A 178 6.69 -16.95 -17.95
N ALA A 179 7.60 -17.49 -17.14
CA ALA A 179 9.01 -17.26 -17.26
C ALA A 179 9.79 -18.53 -17.58
N PRO A 180 10.92 -18.41 -18.32
CA PRO A 180 11.92 -19.45 -18.31
C PRO A 180 12.37 -19.74 -16.87
N LYS A 181 12.69 -21.00 -16.59
CA LYS A 181 13.21 -21.41 -15.28
C LYS A 181 14.51 -20.64 -14.98
N PRO A 182 14.61 -19.95 -13.83
CA PRO A 182 15.84 -19.25 -13.48
C PRO A 182 16.96 -20.22 -13.10
N GLU A 183 18.19 -19.87 -13.45
CA GLU A 183 19.40 -20.69 -13.23
C GLU A 183 20.33 -20.14 -12.13
N LYS A 184 20.20 -18.85 -11.80
CA LYS A 184 21.00 -18.15 -10.78
C LYS A 184 20.25 -16.92 -10.30
N CYS A 185 20.60 -16.39 -9.13
CA CYS A 185 20.03 -15.15 -8.63
C CYS A 185 20.46 -13.94 -9.46
N GLN A 186 19.70 -13.62 -10.50
CA GLN A 186 19.93 -12.46 -11.35
C GLN A 186 18.61 -11.89 -11.86
N SER A 187 18.45 -10.57 -11.74
CA SER A 187 17.29 -9.90 -12.31
C SER A 187 17.41 -9.64 -13.81
N ILE A 188 16.28 -9.75 -14.51
CA ILE A 188 16.13 -9.36 -15.92
C ILE A 188 15.58 -7.93 -15.94
N SER A 189 16.19 -7.07 -16.76
CA SER A 189 15.76 -5.66 -16.88
C SER A 189 14.44 -5.55 -17.61
N TYR A 190 13.65 -4.51 -17.29
CA TYR A 190 12.40 -4.24 -17.98
C TYR A 190 12.56 -3.96 -19.47
N THR A 191 13.73 -3.47 -19.90
CA THR A 191 14.05 -3.29 -21.33
C THR A 191 14.18 -4.61 -22.09
N ARG A 192 14.59 -5.69 -21.42
CA ARG A 192 14.70 -7.02 -22.02
C ARG A 192 13.44 -7.84 -21.86
N TRP A 193 12.65 -7.53 -20.85
CA TRP A 193 11.40 -8.20 -20.58
C TRP A 193 10.42 -7.19 -20.00
N PRO A 194 9.61 -6.52 -20.84
CA PRO A 194 8.72 -5.45 -20.40
C PRO A 194 7.75 -5.87 -19.31
N ASN A 195 7.32 -4.88 -18.51
CA ASN A 195 6.23 -5.08 -17.57
C ASN A 195 4.92 -5.28 -18.35
N ASN A 196 4.07 -6.13 -17.80
CA ASN A 196 2.69 -6.31 -18.22
C ASN A 196 1.90 -6.72 -16.99
N ILE A 197 0.59 -6.67 -17.10
CA ILE A 197 -0.35 -7.07 -16.06
C ILE A 197 -1.16 -8.24 -16.58
N SER A 198 -1.24 -9.29 -15.75
CA SER A 198 -2.04 -10.48 -16.02
C SER A 198 -3.03 -10.72 -14.90
N VAL A 199 -4.17 -11.32 -15.24
CA VAL A 199 -5.24 -11.70 -14.32
C VAL A 199 -5.57 -13.18 -14.42
N ALA A 200 -5.89 -13.80 -13.29
CA ALA A 200 -6.50 -15.12 -13.21
C ALA A 200 -7.72 -15.06 -12.28
N SER A 201 -8.55 -16.10 -12.31
CA SER A 201 -9.72 -16.22 -11.45
C SER A 201 -9.86 -17.61 -10.83
N SER A 202 -10.66 -17.71 -9.78
CA SER A 202 -10.96 -18.96 -9.10
C SER A 202 -12.31 -18.86 -8.40
N ASP A 203 -13.03 -19.97 -8.29
CA ASP A 203 -14.27 -20.05 -7.49
C ASP A 203 -13.97 -20.16 -5.98
N SER A 204 -12.71 -20.34 -5.60
CA SER A 204 -12.25 -20.49 -4.22
C SER A 204 -10.96 -19.72 -3.99
N ILE A 205 -10.81 -19.13 -2.79
CA ILE A 205 -9.56 -18.50 -2.35
C ILE A 205 -8.37 -19.48 -2.37
N ARG A 206 -8.63 -20.79 -2.35
CA ARG A 206 -7.62 -21.86 -2.39
C ARG A 206 -7.32 -22.36 -3.80
N GLY A 207 -7.97 -21.85 -4.83
CA GLY A 207 -7.87 -22.38 -6.18
C GLY A 207 -8.78 -23.61 -6.43
N PRO A 208 -8.56 -24.34 -7.53
CA PRO A 208 -7.54 -24.09 -8.54
C PRO A 208 -7.78 -22.76 -9.28
N TRP A 209 -6.69 -22.06 -9.60
CA TRP A 209 -6.74 -20.82 -10.38
C TRP A 209 -6.72 -21.12 -11.88
N THR A 210 -7.44 -20.31 -12.66
CA THR A 210 -7.39 -20.37 -14.12
C THR A 210 -6.00 -19.98 -14.64
N LEU A 211 -5.73 -20.29 -15.91
CA LEU A 211 -4.55 -19.76 -16.58
C LEU A 211 -4.63 -18.23 -16.60
N PHE A 212 -3.50 -17.59 -16.30
CA PHE A 212 -3.38 -16.15 -16.34
C PHE A 212 -3.51 -15.62 -17.77
N GLN A 213 -4.36 -14.62 -17.95
CA GLN A 213 -4.51 -13.85 -19.17
C GLN A 213 -3.78 -12.52 -19.01
N MET A 214 -2.92 -12.17 -19.97
CA MET A 214 -2.35 -10.81 -20.06
C MET A 214 -3.46 -9.85 -20.51
N ILE A 215 -3.65 -8.77 -19.76
CA ILE A 215 -4.74 -7.80 -19.98
C ILE A 215 -4.25 -6.38 -20.24
N LEU A 216 -2.98 -6.07 -19.93
CA LEU A 216 -2.42 -4.74 -20.15
C LEU A 216 -0.88 -4.78 -20.28
N ASP A 217 -0.34 -4.17 -21.33
CA ASP A 217 1.09 -4.14 -21.67
C ASP A 217 1.57 -2.78 -22.26
N SER A 218 0.83 -1.71 -22.00
CA SER A 218 1.19 -0.33 -22.37
C SER A 218 2.57 0.09 -21.84
N GLU A 219 3.37 0.72 -22.71
CA GLU A 219 4.67 1.32 -22.39
C GLU A 219 4.51 2.66 -21.66
N GLU A 220 3.54 3.49 -22.09
CA GLU A 220 3.28 4.83 -21.56
C GLU A 220 1.76 5.09 -21.49
N PRO A 221 1.17 5.21 -20.30
CA PRO A 221 1.79 4.96 -18.99
C PRO A 221 2.19 3.48 -18.83
N GLN A 222 3.25 3.25 -18.06
CA GLN A 222 3.84 1.92 -17.91
C GLN A 222 2.91 0.94 -17.17
N SER A 223 2.65 -0.21 -17.79
CA SER A 223 1.77 -1.26 -17.26
C SER A 223 2.46 -2.11 -16.20
N THR A 224 2.59 -1.56 -15.00
CA THR A 224 3.20 -2.22 -13.85
C THR A 224 2.47 -1.83 -12.57
N ASN A 225 2.71 -2.60 -11.51
CA ASN A 225 2.18 -2.35 -10.18
C ASN A 225 0.64 -2.23 -10.21
N PRO A 226 -0.08 -3.28 -10.68
CA PRO A 226 -1.52 -3.20 -10.87
C PRO A 226 -2.20 -2.84 -9.56
N ALA A 227 -3.18 -1.95 -9.60
CA ALA A 227 -4.02 -1.57 -8.46
C ALA A 227 -5.49 -1.59 -8.89
N PRO A 228 -6.05 -2.79 -9.09
CA PRO A 228 -7.45 -2.95 -9.45
C PRO A 228 -8.37 -2.49 -8.33
N TRP A 229 -9.50 -1.88 -8.70
CA TRP A 229 -10.61 -1.66 -7.78
C TRP A 229 -11.95 -1.86 -8.49
N PRO A 230 -12.81 -2.79 -8.02
CA PRO A 230 -14.13 -2.99 -8.62
C PRO A 230 -15.01 -1.76 -8.42
N LEU A 231 -15.74 -1.35 -9.47
CA LEU A 231 -16.68 -0.22 -9.39
C LEU A 231 -18.05 -0.61 -8.80
N TRP A 232 -18.28 -1.92 -8.66
CA TRP A 232 -19.44 -2.53 -8.05
C TRP A 232 -19.89 -1.85 -6.73
N THR A 233 -21.20 -1.65 -6.59
CA THR A 233 -21.88 -1.41 -5.31
C THR A 233 -23.13 -2.29 -5.20
N PRO A 234 -23.74 -2.44 -4.02
CA PRO A 234 -25.05 -3.08 -3.89
C PRO A 234 -26.14 -2.40 -4.74
N GLU A 235 -26.07 -1.08 -4.92
CA GLU A 235 -27.02 -0.28 -5.71
C GLU A 235 -26.74 -0.32 -7.21
N ASP A 236 -25.48 -0.52 -7.62
CA ASP A 236 -25.03 -0.65 -9.01
C ASP A 236 -24.12 -1.87 -9.18
N PRO A 237 -24.68 -3.07 -9.42
CA PRO A 237 -23.95 -4.32 -9.47
C PRO A 237 -23.21 -4.51 -10.82
N THR A 238 -22.33 -3.59 -11.16
CA THR A 238 -21.53 -3.60 -12.39
C THR A 238 -20.29 -4.51 -12.29
N SER A 239 -19.91 -5.16 -13.40
CA SER A 239 -18.60 -5.84 -13.57
C SER A 239 -17.46 -4.89 -13.91
N GLN A 240 -17.75 -3.58 -14.02
CA GLN A 240 -16.72 -2.60 -14.31
C GLN A 240 -15.67 -2.53 -13.22
N ILE A 241 -14.44 -2.27 -13.64
CA ILE A 241 -13.27 -2.24 -12.78
C ILE A 241 -12.27 -1.22 -13.30
N ILE A 242 -11.68 -0.47 -12.38
CA ILE A 242 -10.51 0.34 -12.71
C ILE A 242 -9.23 -0.46 -12.51
N MET A 243 -8.18 -0.05 -13.21
CA MET A 243 -6.82 -0.51 -13.00
C MET A 243 -5.92 0.71 -12.85
N GLY A 244 -5.51 1.00 -11.61
CA GLY A 244 -4.41 1.93 -11.35
C GLY A 244 -3.07 1.31 -11.73
N VAL A 245 -2.15 2.10 -12.29
CA VAL A 245 -0.77 1.70 -12.59
C VAL A 245 0.24 2.79 -12.15
N GLU A 246 1.54 2.55 -12.32
CA GLU A 246 2.60 3.52 -11.99
C GLU A 246 2.31 4.92 -12.58
N GLY A 247 2.69 5.97 -11.85
CA GLY A 247 2.29 7.34 -12.16
C GLY A 247 0.82 7.65 -11.85
N ASN A 248 0.09 6.72 -11.22
CA ASN A 248 -1.33 6.81 -10.88
C ASN A 248 -2.22 7.03 -12.12
N ALA A 249 -1.83 6.51 -13.28
CA ALA A 249 -2.73 6.46 -14.41
C ALA A 249 -3.84 5.43 -14.14
N ILE A 250 -5.04 5.73 -14.62
CA ILE A 250 -6.25 4.94 -14.38
C ILE A 250 -6.76 4.43 -15.71
N PHE A 251 -6.85 3.10 -15.83
CA PHE A 251 -7.55 2.43 -16.91
C PHE A 251 -8.90 1.92 -16.41
N VAL A 252 -9.83 1.66 -17.32
CA VAL A 252 -11.14 1.05 -17.02
C VAL A 252 -11.44 -0.07 -17.99
N ALA A 253 -12.15 -1.10 -17.52
CA ALA A 253 -12.71 -2.15 -18.35
C ALA A 253 -14.16 -2.45 -17.93
N ASP A 254 -14.98 -2.90 -18.87
CA ASP A 254 -16.37 -3.34 -18.62
C ASP A 254 -16.44 -4.66 -17.85
N ARG A 255 -15.35 -5.43 -17.87
CA ARG A 255 -15.20 -6.73 -17.23
C ARG A 255 -13.75 -6.93 -16.81
N TRP A 256 -13.52 -7.76 -15.78
CA TRP A 256 -12.19 -8.04 -15.24
C TRP A 256 -11.21 -8.69 -16.23
N ASP A 257 -11.72 -9.44 -17.20
CA ASP A 257 -10.98 -10.14 -18.27
C ASP A 257 -11.01 -9.41 -19.63
N GLY A 258 -11.54 -8.18 -19.63
CA GLY A 258 -11.78 -7.39 -20.84
C GLY A 258 -10.61 -6.52 -21.29
N GLU A 259 -10.90 -5.66 -22.26
CA GLU A 259 -9.97 -4.63 -22.74
C GLU A 259 -9.94 -3.45 -21.76
N TYR A 260 -8.75 -3.12 -21.26
CA TYR A 260 -8.53 -1.96 -20.40
C TYR A 260 -8.18 -0.72 -21.21
N LYS A 261 -8.99 0.34 -21.09
CA LYS A 261 -8.82 1.61 -21.80
C LYS A 261 -8.36 2.70 -20.85
N LEU A 262 -7.38 3.50 -21.27
CA LEU A 262 -6.90 4.63 -20.49
C LEU A 262 -8.05 5.63 -20.28
N MET A 263 -8.37 5.90 -19.02
CA MET A 263 -9.41 6.85 -18.62
C MET A 263 -8.80 8.18 -18.19
N TYR A 264 -7.73 8.14 -17.39
CA TYR A 264 -7.18 9.35 -16.78
C TYR A 264 -5.69 9.22 -16.49
N THR A 265 -4.98 10.34 -16.64
CA THR A 265 -3.58 10.52 -16.24
C THR A 265 -3.45 11.78 -15.39
N GLN A 266 -2.54 11.75 -14.42
CA GLN A 266 -2.34 12.86 -13.50
C GLN A 266 -1.85 14.13 -14.20
N LYS A 267 -2.27 15.30 -13.68
CA LYS A 267 -1.90 16.61 -14.23
C LYS A 267 -0.56 17.14 -13.72
N TRP A 268 -0.05 16.59 -12.62
CA TRP A 268 1.29 16.90 -12.11
C TRP A 268 2.36 16.06 -12.80
N ASN A 269 3.63 16.42 -12.60
CA ASN A 269 4.75 15.70 -13.17
C ASN A 269 4.91 14.31 -12.52
N THR A 270 4.67 13.23 -13.27
CA THR A 270 4.83 11.85 -12.78
C THR A 270 6.14 11.21 -13.20
N THR A 271 7.02 11.95 -13.91
CA THR A 271 8.28 11.42 -14.42
C THR A 271 9.24 11.03 -13.29
N ARG A 272 10.13 10.09 -13.57
CA ARG A 272 11.16 9.64 -12.62
C ARG A 272 12.01 10.82 -12.15
N TYR A 273 12.39 10.81 -10.88
CA TYR A 273 13.15 11.87 -10.20
C TYR A 273 12.42 13.22 -10.06
N SER A 274 11.12 13.28 -10.37
CA SER A 274 10.30 14.44 -9.98
C SER A 274 9.91 14.37 -8.49
N PRO A 275 9.63 15.50 -7.82
CA PRO A 275 9.14 15.52 -6.44
C PRO A 275 7.82 14.75 -6.22
N THR A 276 7.08 14.48 -7.29
CA THR A 276 5.79 13.76 -7.27
C THR A 276 5.89 12.36 -7.87
N TRP A 277 7.12 11.83 -8.04
CA TRP A 277 7.35 10.48 -8.55
C TRP A 277 6.90 9.43 -7.55
N THR A 278 5.90 8.65 -7.95
CA THR A 278 5.29 7.60 -7.12
C THR A 278 5.13 6.30 -7.90
N GLU A 279 5.19 5.19 -7.18
CA GLU A 279 4.94 3.84 -7.68
C GLU A 279 4.03 3.07 -6.71
N ASP A 280 3.74 1.81 -7.04
CA ASP A 280 2.98 0.91 -6.19
C ASP A 280 1.63 1.46 -5.68
N PRO A 281 0.73 1.90 -6.57
CA PRO A 281 -0.55 2.42 -6.14
C PRO A 281 -1.40 1.35 -5.44
N PHE A 282 -2.25 1.83 -4.53
CA PHE A 282 -3.35 1.12 -3.91
C PHE A 282 -4.55 2.06 -3.93
N PHE A 283 -5.47 1.83 -4.87
CA PHE A 283 -6.68 2.63 -5.01
C PHE A 283 -7.80 2.09 -4.12
N TRP A 284 -8.65 2.98 -3.61
CA TRP A 284 -9.94 2.61 -3.01
C TRP A 284 -10.96 3.75 -3.15
N ARG A 285 -12.23 3.40 -2.98
CA ARG A 285 -13.34 4.35 -2.80
C ARG A 285 -13.79 4.31 -1.34
N ASP A 286 -13.81 5.46 -0.66
CA ASP A 286 -14.24 5.55 0.74
C ASP A 286 -15.77 5.42 0.89
N LYS A 287 -16.23 5.36 2.14
CA LYS A 287 -17.67 5.27 2.47
C LYS A 287 -18.50 6.49 2.05
N ARG A 288 -17.87 7.62 1.73
CA ARG A 288 -18.51 8.84 1.22
C ARG A 288 -18.46 8.93 -0.31
N GLY A 289 -17.89 7.93 -0.99
CA GLY A 289 -17.77 7.88 -2.44
C GLY A 289 -16.53 8.59 -3.00
N ASN A 290 -15.65 9.11 -2.15
CA ASN A 290 -14.40 9.75 -2.59
C ASN A 290 -13.38 8.69 -2.98
N TRP A 291 -12.52 9.05 -3.93
CA TRP A 291 -11.43 8.21 -4.41
C TRP A 291 -10.12 8.58 -3.73
N HIS A 292 -9.33 7.55 -3.44
CA HIS A 292 -8.02 7.70 -2.86
C HIS A 292 -7.02 6.76 -3.51
N THR A 293 -5.75 7.11 -3.43
CA THR A 293 -4.65 6.19 -3.68
C THR A 293 -3.55 6.40 -2.64
N LEU A 294 -2.99 5.29 -2.18
CA LEU A 294 -1.81 5.24 -1.33
C LEU A 294 -0.68 4.64 -2.16
N THR A 295 0.48 5.28 -2.14
CA THR A 295 1.59 4.94 -3.04
C THR A 295 2.89 4.84 -2.27
N HIS A 296 3.88 4.19 -2.87
CA HIS A 296 5.27 4.40 -2.51
C HIS A 296 5.78 5.68 -3.17
N TRP A 297 6.29 6.61 -2.37
CA TRP A 297 6.80 7.91 -2.80
C TRP A 297 8.33 7.96 -2.78
N MET A 298 8.89 8.25 -3.95
CA MET A 298 10.33 8.24 -4.22
C MET A 298 11.03 9.57 -3.87
N ILE A 299 10.44 10.36 -2.96
CA ILE A 299 10.89 11.71 -2.61
C ILE A 299 12.30 11.74 -2.03
N ASP A 300 12.71 10.67 -1.33
CA ASP A 300 14.04 10.53 -0.75
C ASP A 300 15.15 10.68 -1.80
N ILE A 301 14.90 10.19 -3.02
CA ILE A 301 15.84 10.30 -4.13
C ILE A 301 16.01 11.76 -4.58
N VAL A 302 14.97 12.57 -4.46
CA VAL A 302 14.96 13.97 -4.90
C VAL A 302 15.51 14.89 -3.82
N GLU A 303 15.10 14.70 -2.57
CA GLU A 303 15.47 15.57 -1.44
C GLU A 303 16.84 15.27 -0.83
N HIS A 304 17.39 14.07 -1.04
CA HIS A 304 18.66 13.65 -0.45
C HIS A 304 19.74 13.35 -1.51
N ASP A 305 19.87 14.19 -2.54
CA ASP A 305 20.95 14.10 -3.55
C ASP A 305 21.09 12.71 -4.20
N GLY A 306 19.96 12.04 -4.49
CA GLY A 306 19.94 10.71 -5.09
C GLY A 306 20.22 9.56 -4.11
N GLN A 307 20.35 9.83 -2.81
CA GLN A 307 20.41 8.78 -1.81
C GLN A 307 19.11 7.99 -1.80
N LYS A 308 19.23 6.67 -1.70
CA LYS A 308 18.10 5.76 -1.79
C LYS A 308 17.47 5.49 -0.43
N TRP A 309 17.47 6.41 0.56
CA TRP A 309 16.87 6.17 1.89
C TRP A 309 16.30 7.45 2.55
N PRO A 310 15.19 7.36 3.33
CA PRO A 310 14.25 6.26 3.42
C PRO A 310 12.94 6.57 2.68
N ARG A 311 12.51 5.61 1.89
CA ARG A 311 11.30 5.65 1.05
C ARG A 311 10.05 5.83 1.91
N VAL A 312 9.18 6.78 1.57
CA VAL A 312 7.95 7.07 2.33
C VAL A 312 6.72 6.78 1.51
N GLY A 313 5.53 6.85 2.13
CA GLY A 313 4.26 6.77 1.41
C GLY A 313 3.71 8.13 1.05
N ALA A 314 2.96 8.24 -0.06
CA ALA A 314 2.15 9.42 -0.36
C ALA A 314 0.68 9.04 -0.51
N HIS A 315 -0.20 9.97 -0.15
CA HIS A 315 -1.64 9.86 -0.30
C HIS A 315 -2.13 10.91 -1.31
N MET A 316 -3.02 10.47 -2.19
CA MET A 316 -3.72 11.36 -3.12
C MET A 316 -5.20 11.03 -3.08
N TYR A 317 -6.02 12.03 -3.38
CA TYR A 317 -7.47 11.92 -3.28
C TYR A 317 -8.18 12.72 -4.37
N ALA A 318 -9.42 12.34 -4.65
CA ALA A 318 -10.31 13.02 -5.58
C ALA A 318 -11.77 12.73 -5.22
N ARG A 319 -12.70 13.59 -5.63
CA ARG A 319 -14.14 13.27 -5.58
C ARG A 319 -14.52 12.26 -6.67
N ASP A 320 -13.90 12.37 -7.84
CA ASP A 320 -14.18 11.57 -9.02
C ASP A 320 -12.91 10.91 -9.58
N LEU A 321 -13.05 9.74 -10.23
CA LEU A 321 -11.94 9.06 -10.90
C LEU A 321 -11.26 9.92 -11.97
N THR A 322 -12.02 10.78 -12.64
CA THR A 322 -11.53 11.72 -13.65
C THR A 322 -10.96 13.02 -13.06
N GLY A 323 -10.89 13.10 -11.73
CA GLY A 323 -10.32 14.23 -10.99
C GLY A 323 -11.27 15.42 -10.81
N PRO A 324 -10.74 16.57 -10.34
CA PRO A 324 -9.32 16.80 -10.07
C PRO A 324 -8.80 15.90 -8.94
N TRP A 325 -7.62 15.33 -9.17
CA TRP A 325 -6.87 14.65 -8.12
C TRP A 325 -5.93 15.64 -7.44
N TYR A 326 -5.72 15.43 -6.14
CA TYR A 326 -4.86 16.26 -5.31
C TYR A 326 -3.70 15.42 -4.78
N PHE A 327 -2.48 15.90 -5.00
CA PHE A 327 -1.27 15.37 -4.39
C PHE A 327 -0.85 16.34 -3.28
N LYS A 328 -0.92 15.91 -2.03
CA LYS A 328 -0.36 16.68 -0.92
C LYS A 328 1.10 16.27 -0.72
N LEU A 329 2.01 17.23 -0.76
CA LEU A 329 3.46 17.01 -0.55
C LEU A 329 3.75 16.76 0.93
N GLN A 330 3.23 15.64 1.44
CA GLN A 330 3.33 15.19 2.82
C GLN A 330 3.32 13.66 2.82
N GLU A 331 4.13 13.04 3.67
CA GLU A 331 4.16 11.60 3.77
C GLU A 331 2.92 11.05 4.49
N ALA A 332 2.26 10.06 3.88
CA ALA A 332 1.14 9.34 4.49
C ALA A 332 1.61 8.28 5.51
N PHE A 333 2.81 7.73 5.31
CA PHE A 333 3.52 6.90 6.27
C PHE A 333 5.03 7.04 6.09
N SER A 334 5.80 6.84 7.16
CA SER A 334 7.25 6.89 7.12
C SER A 334 7.88 5.50 7.07
N SER A 335 9.19 5.45 6.84
CA SER A 335 9.99 4.22 6.91
C SER A 335 10.39 3.81 8.33
N THR A 336 10.01 4.58 9.35
CA THR A 336 10.28 4.24 10.74
C THR A 336 9.14 3.42 11.31
N VAL A 337 9.46 2.25 11.87
CA VAL A 337 8.51 1.35 12.51
C VAL A 337 8.83 1.28 13.99
N THR A 338 7.86 1.66 14.81
CA THR A 338 7.87 1.39 16.26
C THR A 338 7.27 0.01 16.50
N TYR A 339 7.88 -0.76 17.40
CA TYR A 339 7.41 -2.10 17.76
C TYR A 339 6.80 -2.15 19.17
N THR A 340 5.99 -3.17 19.42
CA THR A 340 5.31 -3.40 20.70
C THR A 340 6.27 -3.66 21.87
N ASP A 341 7.52 -4.07 21.60
CA ASP A 341 8.59 -4.21 22.60
C ASP A 341 9.29 -2.88 22.94
N GLY A 342 8.83 -1.76 22.37
CA GLY A 342 9.38 -0.41 22.56
C GLY A 342 10.56 -0.07 21.66
N SER A 343 11.06 -1.02 20.86
CA SER A 343 12.15 -0.76 19.93
C SER A 343 11.66 -0.05 18.66
N VAL A 344 12.59 0.60 17.95
CA VAL A 344 12.33 1.35 16.73
C VAL A 344 13.31 0.91 15.65
N GLU A 345 12.82 0.69 14.43
CA GLU A 345 13.64 0.38 13.26
C GLU A 345 13.33 1.38 12.15
N THR A 346 14.37 2.07 11.66
CA THR A 346 14.28 2.78 10.38
C THR A 346 14.60 1.78 9.27
N LEU A 347 13.65 1.58 8.38
CA LEU A 347 13.78 0.67 7.25
C LEU A 347 14.59 1.32 6.14
N LYS A 348 15.27 0.47 5.38
CA LYS A 348 15.73 0.79 4.05
C LYS A 348 14.46 1.08 3.22
N ARG A 349 13.76 0.04 2.82
CA ARG A 349 12.63 0.13 1.88
C ARG A 349 11.35 -0.17 2.63
N ARG A 350 10.30 0.59 2.35
CA ARG A 350 8.92 0.32 2.79
C ARG A 350 7.99 0.65 1.63
N GLU A 351 7.60 -0.37 0.89
CA GLU A 351 6.93 -0.20 -0.42
C GLU A 351 5.69 -1.10 -0.52
N ARG A 352 5.03 -1.09 -1.68
CA ARG A 352 3.82 -1.89 -1.95
C ARG A 352 2.73 -1.69 -0.89
N PRO A 353 2.39 -0.44 -0.53
CA PRO A 353 1.44 -0.20 0.54
C PRO A 353 0.06 -0.71 0.14
N LYS A 354 -0.59 -1.43 1.05
CA LYS A 354 -2.01 -1.79 0.93
C LYS A 354 -2.66 -1.74 2.30
N ILE A 355 -3.95 -1.42 2.32
CA ILE A 355 -4.72 -1.34 3.56
C ILE A 355 -5.72 -2.49 3.60
N PHE A 356 -5.77 -3.19 4.75
CA PHE A 356 -6.90 -4.03 5.11
C PHE A 356 -7.92 -3.18 5.87
N PHE A 357 -9.11 -3.03 5.29
CA PHE A 357 -10.21 -2.26 5.85
C PHE A 357 -11.18 -3.14 6.65
N SER A 358 -11.96 -2.54 7.54
CA SER A 358 -13.14 -3.17 8.12
C SER A 358 -14.20 -3.45 7.05
N ASP A 359 -14.98 -4.51 7.25
CA ASP A 359 -16.07 -4.96 6.38
C ASP A 359 -17.46 -4.54 6.91
N ASP A 360 -17.50 -3.71 7.96
CA ASP A 360 -18.71 -3.18 8.61
C ASP A 360 -19.36 -2.01 7.86
N GLY A 361 -18.90 -1.72 6.64
CA GLY A 361 -19.34 -0.58 5.83
C GLY A 361 -18.68 0.75 6.18
N GLU A 362 -17.97 0.84 7.31
CA GLU A 362 -17.28 2.07 7.71
C GLU A 362 -15.94 2.26 7.00
N MET A 363 -15.45 1.24 6.30
CA MET A 363 -14.17 1.27 5.57
C MET A 363 -13.02 1.76 6.48
N THR A 364 -13.02 1.34 7.75
CA THR A 364 -12.01 1.78 8.71
C THR A 364 -10.68 1.09 8.36
N PRO A 365 -9.58 1.82 8.12
CA PRO A 365 -8.27 1.19 7.93
C PRO A 365 -7.81 0.50 9.21
N LEU A 366 -7.51 -0.80 9.14
CA LEU A 366 -7.13 -1.60 10.30
C LEU A 366 -5.66 -2.01 10.29
N TYR A 367 -5.11 -2.32 9.11
CA TYR A 367 -3.71 -2.75 8.97
C TYR A 367 -3.09 -2.23 7.68
N LEU A 368 -1.85 -1.76 7.76
CA LEU A 368 -1.00 -1.42 6.64
C LEU A 368 -0.08 -2.60 6.34
N ILE A 369 -0.08 -3.05 5.09
CA ILE A 369 0.78 -4.11 4.58
C ILE A 369 1.85 -3.49 3.70
N ASN A 370 3.11 -3.86 3.91
CA ASN A 370 4.24 -3.41 3.10
C ASN A 370 5.24 -4.54 2.82
N GLY A 371 5.95 -4.42 1.70
CA GLY A 371 7.26 -5.07 1.55
C GLY A 371 8.32 -4.22 2.22
N VAL A 372 9.13 -4.83 3.09
CA VAL A 372 10.15 -4.11 3.85
C VAL A 372 11.54 -4.72 3.73
N GLN A 373 12.55 -3.86 3.79
CA GLN A 373 13.96 -4.23 3.81
C GLN A 373 14.67 -3.41 4.89
N SER A 374 15.44 -4.06 5.76
CA SER A 374 16.21 -3.40 6.82
C SER A 374 17.44 -2.67 6.28
N MET A 375 17.95 -1.67 7.01
CA MET A 375 18.97 -0.73 6.51
C MET A 375 20.25 -1.39 5.94
N ASN A 376 20.69 -2.46 6.58
CA ASN A 376 21.95 -3.16 6.24
C ASN A 376 21.76 -4.37 5.32
N GLU A 377 20.58 -4.52 4.70
CA GLU A 377 20.26 -5.65 3.83
C GLU A 377 20.35 -5.28 2.35
N SER A 378 20.79 -6.23 1.51
CA SER A 378 20.87 -6.03 0.06
C SER A 378 19.59 -6.50 -0.65
N SER A 379 19.19 -7.74 -0.36
CA SER A 379 18.07 -8.42 -1.06
C SER A 379 17.13 -9.13 -0.11
N ARG A 380 17.53 -9.33 1.15
CA ARG A 380 16.65 -9.87 2.18
C ARG A 380 15.49 -8.90 2.37
N SER A 381 14.28 -9.43 2.37
CA SER A 381 13.06 -8.65 2.56
C SER A 381 11.95 -9.53 3.12
N TYR A 382 10.97 -8.90 3.74
CA TYR A 382 9.81 -9.60 4.29
C TYR A 382 8.55 -8.75 4.17
N THR A 383 7.40 -9.37 4.41
CA THR A 383 6.11 -8.68 4.43
C THR A 383 5.79 -8.26 5.86
N LEU A 384 5.75 -6.96 6.11
CA LEU A 384 5.36 -6.37 7.39
C LEU A 384 3.86 -6.07 7.37
N ILE A 385 3.20 -6.31 8.49
CA ILE A 385 1.81 -5.90 8.75
C ILE A 385 1.83 -5.06 10.02
N GLN A 386 1.40 -3.80 9.90
CA GLN A 386 1.37 -2.84 11.01
C GLN A 386 -0.06 -2.38 11.27
N PRO A 387 -0.57 -2.45 12.51
CA PRO A 387 -1.92 -1.99 12.81
C PRO A 387 -2.06 -0.46 12.64
N ILE A 388 -3.27 -0.04 12.29
CA ILE A 388 -3.66 1.36 12.08
C ILE A 388 -4.67 1.78 13.15
N GLY A 389 -4.39 2.89 13.81
CA GLY A 389 -5.17 3.52 14.86
C GLY A 389 -5.37 2.60 16.07
N THR A 390 -6.57 2.68 16.65
CA THR A 390 -6.95 1.90 17.83
C THR A 390 -8.06 0.88 17.56
N LYS A 391 -8.72 0.97 16.40
CA LYS A 391 -9.89 0.15 16.06
C LYS A 391 -9.55 -1.31 15.76
N TRP A 392 -8.32 -1.59 15.33
CA TRP A 392 -7.81 -2.96 15.16
C TRP A 392 -7.95 -3.81 16.44
N LYS A 393 -7.81 -3.22 17.63
CA LYS A 393 -7.98 -3.95 18.91
C LYS A 393 -9.42 -4.43 19.11
N ARG A 394 -10.39 -3.61 18.68
CA ARG A 394 -11.81 -3.98 18.74
C ARG A 394 -12.11 -5.07 17.72
N TYR A 395 -11.53 -4.94 16.52
CA TYR A 395 -11.65 -5.95 15.47
C TYR A 395 -11.11 -7.30 15.95
N GLU A 396 -9.87 -7.39 16.43
CA GLU A 396 -9.30 -8.64 16.95
C GLU A 396 -10.09 -9.21 18.13
N LYS A 397 -10.52 -8.37 19.08
CA LYS A 397 -11.39 -8.81 20.18
C LYS A 397 -12.69 -9.43 19.69
N SER A 398 -13.27 -8.92 18.60
CA SER A 398 -14.51 -9.47 18.02
C SER A 398 -14.30 -10.85 17.39
N LEU A 399 -13.06 -11.18 17.03
CA LEU A 399 -12.65 -12.49 16.53
C LEU A 399 -12.30 -13.48 17.66
N GLY A 400 -12.34 -13.04 18.92
CA GLY A 400 -11.93 -13.84 20.08
C GLY A 400 -10.42 -13.93 20.29
N LEU A 401 -9.66 -12.97 19.74
CA LEU A 401 -8.20 -12.87 19.87
C LEU A 401 -7.78 -11.92 20.99
#